data_AF-A0A6H2D1X6-F1
#
_entry.id   AF-A0A6H2D1X6-F1
#
_cell.length_a   1.000
_cell.length_b   1.000
_cell.length_c   1.000
_cell.angle_alpha   90.00
_cell.angle_beta   90.00
_cell.angle_gamma   90.00
#
_symmetry.space_group_name_H-M   'P 1'
#
loop_
_entity.id
_entity.type
_entity.pdbx_description
1 polymer ?
#
loop_
_entity_poly.entity_id
_entity_poly.type
_entity_poly.pdbx_seq_one_letter_code
_entity_poly.pdbx_strand_id
1 'polypeptide(L)'
;MNIQANPNGKSIIGISGHAGVGHVHSHCGFVQDDSAGFAVAIEILKKAYPADTTIAAASVDTSTGKVTVTTKGGGTGSATARRGFTPHEAAFMASAIGLDAAYSQSTAFRVFGRVYGQGVLEAPVALQAACCLAVMDTFHQKYPEDIVRGNEDMPSKIGGCIGARLLINDVPVSVLALANANEGGVGPDEDLEGNIALGDKGHTMNTLGMDRLPTIVLESKAYVPALCKDLKEHNMWVRINSETDNQYVYQALLSGVENTGLPSLNSDAAYPRHTGELKAAEQDLGKRIMNIGEQFSKSKTSAEKVKLIAELALIVSQDAGGVTFMSSHMHDRVGGGGIMPGTSAVLSMAVTQSYIKEWKIPSFMPEDASCYLNVISNALPELASNADKAMAQLEDRYAFDESEHAFLFKA
;
A
#
# COMPACT_ATOMS: atom_id res chain seq x y z
N MET A 1 -8.47 -4.99 21.90
CA MET A 1 -7.08 -4.49 21.84
C MET A 1 -7.00 -3.19 22.64
N ASN A 2 -6.19 -3.16 23.70
CA ASN A 2 -5.86 -1.95 24.47
C ASN A 2 -4.65 -1.29 23.80
N ILE A 3 -4.76 -0.02 23.39
CA ILE A 3 -3.68 0.71 22.72
C ILE A 3 -3.48 2.05 23.41
N GLN A 4 -2.22 2.35 23.75
CA GLN A 4 -1.84 3.58 24.45
C GLN A 4 -0.62 4.21 23.78
N ALA A 5 -0.52 5.54 23.86
CA ALA A 5 0.67 6.28 23.45
C ALA A 5 1.89 5.86 24.29
N ASN A 6 3.05 5.74 23.65
CA ASN A 6 4.32 5.43 24.33
C ASN A 6 5.50 6.20 23.69
N PRO A 7 5.44 7.53 23.58
CA PRO A 7 6.38 8.32 22.77
C PRO A 7 7.84 8.15 23.21
N ASN A 8 8.07 7.97 24.52
CA ASN A 8 9.41 7.82 25.11
C ASN A 8 9.86 6.35 25.25
N GLY A 9 8.99 5.39 24.91
CA GLY A 9 9.32 3.98 25.03
C GLY A 9 10.23 3.49 23.90
N LYS A 10 10.92 2.37 24.16
CA LYS A 10 11.64 1.64 23.13
C LYS A 10 10.77 0.49 22.62
N SER A 11 10.49 0.49 21.32
CA SER A 11 9.74 -0.57 20.67
C SER A 11 10.59 -1.82 20.46
N ILE A 12 9.92 -2.97 20.47
CA ILE A 12 10.54 -4.28 20.18
C ILE A 12 9.96 -4.93 18.90
N ILE A 13 8.85 -4.38 18.39
CA ILE A 13 8.15 -4.85 17.19
C ILE A 13 7.76 -3.64 16.35
N GLY A 14 7.83 -3.78 15.03
CA GLY A 14 7.30 -2.84 14.06
C GLY A 14 5.96 -3.29 13.48
N ILE A 15 5.12 -2.35 13.07
CA ILE A 15 3.98 -2.56 12.18
C ILE A 15 4.06 -1.50 11.08
N SER A 16 4.14 -1.91 9.81
CA SER A 16 4.18 -0.98 8.68
C SER A 16 3.03 -1.28 7.73
N GLY A 17 2.28 -0.25 7.32
CA GLY A 17 1.23 -0.39 6.32
C GLY A 17 1.26 0.76 5.32
N HIS A 18 1.10 0.47 4.04
CA HIS A 18 1.16 1.47 2.98
C HIS A 18 -0.15 1.63 2.21
N ALA A 19 -0.20 2.71 1.44
CA ALA A 19 -1.16 2.92 0.38
C ALA A 19 -0.42 3.06 -0.96
N GLY A 20 -0.54 2.05 -1.82
CA GLY A 20 -0.14 2.12 -3.21
C GLY A 20 -1.13 2.96 -4.02
N VAL A 21 -0.85 4.26 -4.16
CA VAL A 21 -1.83 5.17 -4.77
C VAL A 21 -1.94 4.91 -6.26
N GLY A 22 -3.15 4.50 -6.69
CA GLY A 22 -3.43 4.04 -8.05
C GLY A 22 -3.02 2.59 -8.34
N HIS A 23 -2.51 1.83 -7.37
CA HIS A 23 -2.18 0.42 -7.57
C HIS A 23 -3.40 -0.48 -7.44
N VAL A 24 -4.05 -0.72 -8.56
CA VAL A 24 -5.27 -1.54 -8.57
C VAL A 24 -5.05 -2.88 -9.24
N HIS A 25 -4.23 -2.91 -10.29
CA HIS A 25 -4.01 -4.09 -11.10
C HIS A 25 -2.52 -4.39 -11.20
N SER A 26 -2.22 -5.68 -11.30
CA SER A 26 -0.89 -6.19 -11.59
C SER A 26 -0.98 -7.29 -12.66
N HIS A 27 0.18 -7.80 -13.08
CA HIS A 27 0.27 -8.84 -14.10
C HIS A 27 -0.43 -10.14 -13.63
N CYS A 28 -0.73 -11.04 -14.57
CA CYS A 28 -1.43 -12.31 -14.31
C CYS A 28 -2.84 -12.16 -13.70
N GLY A 29 -3.50 -11.02 -13.90
CA GLY A 29 -4.88 -10.79 -13.48
C GLY A 29 -5.05 -10.56 -11.97
N PHE A 30 -3.96 -10.23 -11.28
CA PHE A 30 -3.97 -9.79 -9.89
C PHE A 30 -4.67 -8.42 -9.77
N VAL A 31 -5.57 -8.28 -8.80
CA VAL A 31 -6.33 -7.04 -8.56
C VAL A 31 -6.44 -6.76 -7.06
N GLN A 32 -6.24 -5.52 -6.63
CA GLN A 32 -6.17 -5.19 -5.21
C GLN A 32 -6.75 -3.82 -4.81
N ASP A 33 -7.10 -3.73 -3.53
CA ASP A 33 -7.07 -2.47 -2.77
C ASP A 33 -5.76 -2.41 -1.98
N ASP A 34 -4.81 -1.68 -2.56
CA ASP A 34 -3.45 -1.54 -2.03
C ASP A 34 -3.34 -0.47 -0.95
N SER A 35 -4.48 0.08 -0.50
CA SER A 35 -4.55 1.04 0.62
C SER A 35 -4.93 0.39 1.95
N ALA A 36 -5.17 -0.93 1.96
CA ALA A 36 -5.58 -1.66 3.16
C ALA A 36 -4.56 -1.52 4.30
N GLY A 37 -3.27 -1.63 4.00
CA GLY A 37 -2.19 -1.52 4.99
C GLY A 37 -2.20 -0.17 5.70
N PHE A 38 -2.26 0.92 4.93
CA PHE A 38 -2.38 2.28 5.44
C PHE A 38 -3.63 2.44 6.31
N ALA A 39 -4.79 2.00 5.84
CA ALA A 39 -6.04 2.11 6.60
C ALA A 39 -5.93 1.41 7.96
N VAL A 40 -5.37 0.19 8.02
CA VAL A 40 -5.18 -0.54 9.28
C VAL A 40 -4.19 0.17 10.21
N ALA A 41 -3.05 0.65 9.68
CA ALA A 41 -2.08 1.40 10.48
C ALA A 41 -2.70 2.68 11.06
N ILE A 42 -3.51 3.40 10.28
CA ILE A 42 -4.28 4.56 10.75
C ILE A 42 -5.29 4.18 11.82
N GLU A 43 -6.01 3.06 11.68
CA GLU A 43 -6.95 2.58 12.71
C GLU A 43 -6.23 2.22 14.03
N ILE A 44 -5.00 1.72 13.96
CA ILE A 44 -4.17 1.52 15.16
C ILE A 44 -3.82 2.87 15.79
N LEU A 45 -3.35 3.83 14.98
CA LEU A 45 -3.00 5.16 15.46
C LEU A 45 -4.20 5.90 16.07
N LYS A 46 -5.40 5.84 15.46
CA LYS A 46 -6.64 6.45 15.99
C LYS A 46 -6.99 5.98 17.40
N LYS A 47 -6.64 4.73 17.76
CA LYS A 47 -6.93 4.19 19.10
C LYS A 47 -6.03 4.79 20.19
N ALA A 48 -4.77 5.12 19.88
CA ALA A 48 -3.87 5.83 20.80
C ALA A 48 -4.03 7.35 20.74
N TYR A 49 -4.26 7.88 19.54
CA TYR A 49 -4.30 9.30 19.22
C TYR A 49 -5.63 9.60 18.49
N PRO A 50 -6.75 9.76 19.21
CA PRO A 50 -8.06 9.94 18.59
C PRO A 50 -8.08 11.09 17.60
N ALA A 51 -8.35 10.81 16.33
CA ALA A 51 -8.43 11.78 15.24
C ALA A 51 -9.60 11.45 14.32
N ASP A 52 -10.38 12.47 13.94
CA ASP A 52 -11.51 12.30 13.01
C ASP A 52 -11.02 12.52 11.58
N THR A 53 -10.83 11.41 10.85
CA THR A 53 -10.38 11.41 9.46
C THR A 53 -11.54 11.45 8.45
N THR A 54 -12.78 11.63 8.93
CA THR A 54 -13.94 11.81 8.06
C THR A 54 -13.74 13.06 7.20
N ILE A 55 -14.04 12.97 5.91
CA ILE A 55 -13.96 14.08 4.98
C ILE A 55 -15.04 15.12 5.32
N ALA A 56 -14.59 16.31 5.69
CA ALA A 56 -15.44 17.47 5.93
C ALA A 56 -15.72 18.24 4.64
N ALA A 57 -14.71 18.35 3.78
CA ALA A 57 -14.81 19.01 2.49
C ALA A 57 -13.90 18.32 1.46
N ALA A 58 -14.38 18.26 0.23
CA ALA A 58 -13.59 17.86 -0.94
C ALA A 58 -13.94 18.82 -2.08
N SER A 59 -12.93 19.36 -2.74
CA SER A 59 -13.10 20.31 -3.83
C SER A 59 -12.01 20.14 -4.88
N VAL A 60 -12.35 20.47 -6.12
CA VAL A 60 -11.38 20.54 -7.21
C VAL A 60 -11.34 21.94 -7.79
N ASP A 61 -10.14 22.40 -8.12
CA ASP A 61 -9.93 23.54 -9.00
C ASP A 61 -9.80 23.03 -10.44
N THR A 62 -10.84 23.26 -11.23
CA THR A 62 -10.91 22.80 -12.63
C THR A 62 -9.90 23.51 -13.54
N SER A 63 -9.34 24.66 -13.12
CA SER A 63 -8.35 25.39 -13.91
C SER A 63 -6.94 24.84 -13.74
N THR A 64 -6.59 24.40 -12.53
CA THR A 64 -5.26 23.86 -12.21
C THR A 64 -5.23 22.33 -12.19
N GLY A 65 -6.39 21.68 -12.14
CA GLY A 65 -6.48 20.23 -11.98
C GLY A 65 -6.16 19.76 -10.56
N LYS A 66 -6.17 20.66 -9.57
CA LYS A 66 -5.87 20.34 -8.17
C LYS A 66 -7.12 19.86 -7.45
N VAL A 67 -7.03 18.72 -6.76
CA VAL A 67 -8.00 18.26 -5.77
C VAL A 67 -7.49 18.54 -4.37
N THR A 68 -8.38 18.97 -3.48
CA THR A 68 -8.09 19.22 -2.06
C THR A 68 -9.14 18.53 -1.19
N VAL A 69 -8.68 17.80 -0.19
CA VAL A 69 -9.50 17.11 0.82
C VAL A 69 -9.15 17.68 2.18
N THR A 70 -10.17 18.03 2.96
CA THR A 70 -10.02 18.46 4.35
C THR A 70 -10.83 17.53 5.25
N THR A 71 -10.20 16.99 6.29
CA THR A 71 -10.85 16.13 7.28
C THR A 71 -11.56 16.96 8.36
N LYS A 72 -12.48 16.35 9.09
CA LYS A 72 -13.09 16.95 10.29
C LYS A 72 -12.08 17.20 11.40
N GLY A 73 -10.98 16.46 11.42
CA GLY A 73 -9.85 16.69 12.31
C GLY A 73 -8.95 17.87 11.92
N GLY A 74 -9.23 18.55 10.80
CA GLY A 74 -8.56 19.77 10.37
C GLY A 74 -7.39 19.58 9.39
N GLY A 75 -6.94 18.33 9.19
CA GLY A 75 -5.88 18.03 8.24
C GLY A 75 -6.31 18.26 6.80
N THR A 76 -5.39 18.73 5.97
CA THR A 76 -5.63 19.01 4.55
C THR A 76 -4.60 18.34 3.68
N GLY A 77 -5.07 17.66 2.62
CA GLY A 77 -4.23 17.01 1.63
C GLY A 77 -4.63 17.48 0.24
N SER A 78 -3.65 17.53 -0.68
CA SER A 78 -3.93 17.91 -2.06
C SER A 78 -3.04 17.19 -3.05
N ALA A 79 -3.58 16.94 -4.24
CA ALA A 79 -2.86 16.35 -5.37
C ALA A 79 -3.40 16.94 -6.68
N THR A 80 -2.74 16.65 -7.79
CA THR A 80 -3.11 17.14 -9.13
C THR A 80 -3.40 15.97 -10.06
N ALA A 81 -4.34 16.14 -10.99
CA ALA A 81 -4.53 15.25 -12.14
C ALA A 81 -3.99 15.93 -13.40
N ARG A 82 -3.13 15.27 -14.19
CA ARG A 82 -2.48 15.88 -15.38
C ARG A 82 -3.48 16.41 -16.40
N ARG A 83 -4.60 15.70 -16.59
CA ARG A 83 -5.70 16.08 -17.50
C ARG A 83 -6.76 16.96 -16.84
N GLY A 84 -6.54 17.34 -15.58
CA GLY A 84 -7.47 18.15 -14.80
C GLY A 84 -8.77 17.44 -14.45
N PHE A 85 -9.77 18.25 -14.10
CA PHE A 85 -11.12 17.80 -13.77
C PHE A 85 -12.13 18.57 -14.61
N THR A 86 -13.12 17.86 -15.14
CA THR A 86 -14.30 18.49 -15.72
C THR A 86 -15.23 19.03 -14.63
N PRO A 87 -16.13 19.98 -14.95
CA PRO A 87 -17.17 20.43 -14.01
C PRO A 87 -18.08 19.29 -13.52
N HIS A 88 -18.25 18.22 -14.30
CA HIS A 88 -19.03 17.06 -13.88
C HIS A 88 -18.28 16.19 -12.86
N GLU A 89 -16.98 15.96 -13.07
CA GLU A 89 -16.14 15.29 -12.08
C GLU A 89 -16.04 16.11 -10.79
N ALA A 90 -16.00 17.44 -10.90
CA ALA A 90 -16.05 18.33 -9.74
C ALA A 90 -17.33 18.13 -8.90
N ALA A 91 -18.47 17.93 -9.56
CA ALA A 91 -19.73 17.67 -8.87
C ALA A 91 -19.73 16.33 -8.10
N PHE A 92 -18.93 15.34 -8.53
CA PHE A 92 -18.82 14.06 -7.81
C PHE A 92 -18.13 14.20 -6.45
N MET A 93 -17.34 15.25 -6.21
CA MET A 93 -16.64 15.46 -4.94
C MET A 93 -17.60 15.55 -3.74
N ALA A 94 -18.85 15.97 -3.96
CA ALA A 94 -19.87 15.99 -2.93
C ALA A 94 -20.12 14.59 -2.32
N SER A 95 -19.96 13.52 -3.11
CA SER A 95 -20.09 12.13 -2.65
C SER A 95 -18.95 11.66 -1.76
N ALA A 96 -17.83 12.41 -1.70
CA ALA A 96 -16.72 12.12 -0.81
C ALA A 96 -17.00 12.59 0.63
N ILE A 97 -17.84 13.61 0.80
CA ILE A 97 -18.14 14.20 2.11
C ILE A 97 -18.83 13.16 3.01
N GLY A 98 -18.30 12.99 4.22
CA GLY A 98 -18.79 11.99 5.17
C GLY A 98 -18.20 10.59 5.00
N LEU A 99 -17.41 10.34 3.95
CA LEU A 99 -16.56 9.15 3.87
C LEU A 99 -15.30 9.34 4.72
N ASP A 100 -14.66 8.25 5.11
CA ASP A 100 -13.42 8.29 5.88
C ASP A 100 -12.20 8.23 4.95
N ALA A 101 -11.37 9.27 5.00
CA ALA A 101 -10.19 9.42 4.15
C ALA A 101 -9.12 8.35 4.40
N ALA A 102 -9.15 7.64 5.53
CA ALA A 102 -8.24 6.53 5.82
C ALA A 102 -8.44 5.36 4.84
N TYR A 103 -9.66 5.17 4.33
CA TYR A 103 -10.01 4.16 3.32
C TYR A 103 -9.90 4.80 1.93
N SER A 104 -8.70 5.26 1.57
CA SER A 104 -8.49 6.22 0.48
C SER A 104 -8.87 5.69 -0.90
N GLN A 105 -8.49 4.44 -1.25
CA GLN A 105 -8.90 3.85 -2.53
C GLN A 105 -10.40 3.63 -2.58
N SER A 106 -10.99 3.08 -1.51
CA SER A 106 -12.45 2.85 -1.44
C SER A 106 -13.25 4.14 -1.52
N THR A 107 -12.74 5.24 -0.95
CA THR A 107 -13.30 6.59 -1.11
C THR A 107 -13.26 7.04 -2.58
N ALA A 108 -12.11 6.96 -3.24
CA ALA A 108 -11.98 7.31 -4.65
C ALA A 108 -12.87 6.43 -5.55
N PHE A 109 -12.91 5.13 -5.26
CA PHE A 109 -13.74 4.15 -5.96
C PHE A 109 -15.23 4.45 -5.82
N ARG A 110 -15.68 4.85 -4.63
CA ARG A 110 -17.09 5.22 -4.40
C ARG A 110 -17.49 6.52 -5.10
N VAL A 111 -16.56 7.47 -5.22
CA VAL A 111 -16.82 8.77 -5.88
C VAL A 111 -16.87 8.62 -7.40
N PHE A 112 -15.92 7.90 -7.99
CA PHE A 112 -15.78 7.81 -9.46
C PHE A 112 -16.26 6.49 -10.08
N GLY A 113 -16.57 5.50 -9.27
CA GLY A 113 -17.05 4.18 -9.70
C GLY A 113 -15.97 3.22 -10.18
N ARG A 114 -14.74 3.69 -10.48
CA ARG A 114 -13.53 2.88 -10.76
C ARG A 114 -12.27 3.67 -10.41
N VAL A 115 -11.18 2.94 -10.17
CA VAL A 115 -9.82 3.49 -10.03
C VAL A 115 -8.89 2.66 -10.91
N TYR A 116 -8.05 3.32 -11.70
CA TYR A 116 -6.98 2.71 -12.47
C TYR A 116 -5.77 3.64 -12.47
N GLY A 117 -4.60 3.09 -12.14
CA GLY A 117 -3.32 3.78 -12.21
C GLY A 117 -2.85 4.03 -13.65
N GLN A 118 -1.53 4.11 -13.81
CA GLN A 118 -0.77 4.29 -15.04
C GLN A 118 -1.21 5.51 -15.87
N GLY A 119 -1.88 6.47 -15.22
CA GLY A 119 -2.48 7.61 -15.87
C GLY A 119 -3.73 7.29 -16.68
N VAL A 120 -4.41 6.15 -16.42
CA VAL A 120 -5.69 5.80 -17.05
C VAL A 120 -6.82 6.62 -16.44
N LEU A 121 -6.98 6.58 -15.12
CA LEU A 121 -7.94 7.41 -14.39
C LEU A 121 -7.24 8.33 -13.37
N GLU A 122 -6.76 9.48 -13.84
CA GLU A 122 -5.96 10.41 -13.00
C GLU A 122 -6.78 11.08 -11.90
N ALA A 123 -8.04 11.41 -12.15
CA ALA A 123 -8.94 12.04 -11.19
C ALA A 123 -9.15 11.22 -9.89
N PRO A 124 -9.54 9.94 -9.95
CA PRO A 124 -9.64 9.12 -8.73
C PRO A 124 -8.28 8.87 -8.06
N VAL A 125 -7.20 8.71 -8.81
CA VAL A 125 -5.86 8.53 -8.23
C VAL A 125 -5.41 9.78 -7.47
N ALA A 126 -5.65 10.97 -8.02
CA ALA A 126 -5.38 12.24 -7.32
C ALA A 126 -6.24 12.39 -6.07
N LEU A 127 -7.53 12.01 -6.12
CA LEU A 127 -8.39 12.02 -4.92
C LEU A 127 -7.88 11.05 -3.84
N GLN A 128 -7.45 9.84 -4.23
CA GLN A 128 -6.86 8.88 -3.30
C GLN A 128 -5.61 9.46 -2.62
N ALA A 129 -4.69 10.06 -3.38
CA ALA A 129 -3.50 10.73 -2.84
C ALA A 129 -3.89 11.83 -1.84
N ALA A 130 -4.81 12.72 -2.22
CA ALA A 130 -5.27 13.81 -1.36
C ALA A 130 -5.90 13.29 -0.05
N CYS A 131 -6.62 12.17 -0.09
CA CYS A 131 -7.15 11.53 1.12
C CYS A 131 -6.02 11.07 2.06
N CYS A 132 -5.03 10.32 1.56
CA CYS A 132 -3.89 9.87 2.38
C CYS A 132 -3.16 11.06 3.03
N LEU A 133 -2.87 12.10 2.25
CA LEU A 133 -2.18 13.29 2.74
C LEU A 133 -3.00 14.07 3.77
N ALA A 134 -4.32 14.16 3.59
CA ALA A 134 -5.21 14.81 4.55
C ALA A 134 -5.24 14.06 5.89
N VAL A 135 -5.22 12.72 5.86
CA VAL A 135 -5.12 11.88 7.05
C VAL A 135 -3.79 12.12 7.77
N MET A 136 -2.68 12.04 7.06
CA MET A 136 -1.34 12.28 7.65
C MET A 136 -1.25 13.65 8.31
N ASP A 137 -1.74 14.67 7.60
CA ASP A 137 -1.75 16.04 8.08
C ASP A 137 -2.66 16.22 9.31
N THR A 138 -3.78 15.49 9.38
CA THR A 138 -4.68 15.50 10.55
C THR A 138 -3.96 15.07 11.82
N PHE A 139 -3.21 13.98 11.76
CA PHE A 139 -2.44 13.49 12.90
C PHE A 139 -1.30 14.43 13.27
N HIS A 140 -0.55 14.89 12.28
CA HIS A 140 0.59 15.78 12.51
C HIS A 140 0.17 17.11 13.15
N GLN A 141 -0.93 17.72 12.70
CA GLN A 141 -1.43 18.96 13.31
C GLN A 141 -1.94 18.76 14.74
N LYS A 142 -2.59 17.62 15.01
CA LYS A 142 -3.24 17.37 16.30
C LYS A 142 -2.27 16.89 17.38
N TYR A 143 -1.22 16.17 16.98
CA TYR A 143 -0.25 15.53 17.88
C TYR A 143 1.20 15.75 17.38
N PRO A 144 1.66 17.00 17.21
CA PRO A 144 2.94 17.31 16.57
C PRO A 144 4.17 16.80 17.32
N GLU A 145 4.08 16.63 18.64
CA GLU A 145 5.18 16.14 19.47
C GLU A 145 5.28 14.61 19.52
N ASP A 146 4.18 13.91 19.25
CA ASP A 146 4.08 12.46 19.40
C ASP A 146 4.06 11.71 18.05
N ILE A 147 3.63 12.37 16.98
CA ILE A 147 3.56 11.82 15.63
C ILE A 147 4.79 12.27 14.84
N VAL A 148 5.64 11.31 14.50
CA VAL A 148 6.77 11.52 13.59
C VAL A 148 6.24 11.52 12.16
N ARG A 149 6.68 12.48 11.34
CA ARG A 149 6.30 12.63 9.94
C ARG A 149 7.54 12.69 9.05
N GLY A 150 7.49 11.99 7.93
CA GLY A 150 8.48 12.07 6.85
C GLY A 150 7.79 12.33 5.52
N ASN A 151 8.48 13.00 4.61
CA ASN A 151 8.06 13.17 3.22
C ASN A 151 8.56 12.00 2.37
N GLU A 152 8.06 11.92 1.14
CA GLU A 152 8.67 11.10 0.11
C GLU A 152 9.61 11.98 -0.73
N ASP A 153 10.92 11.75 -0.62
CA ASP A 153 11.98 12.60 -1.19
C ASP A 153 12.50 12.11 -2.55
N MET A 154 11.92 11.05 -3.10
CA MET A 154 12.17 10.65 -4.49
C MET A 154 11.53 11.63 -5.51
N PRO A 155 12.14 11.85 -6.68
CA PRO A 155 11.61 12.76 -7.70
C PRO A 155 10.18 12.44 -8.13
N SER A 156 9.38 13.48 -8.38
CA SER A 156 7.98 13.39 -8.84
C SER A 156 7.00 12.72 -7.87
N LYS A 157 7.40 12.56 -6.60
CA LYS A 157 6.56 12.01 -5.54
C LYS A 157 5.90 13.11 -4.72
N ILE A 158 4.71 12.77 -4.23
CA ILE A 158 3.93 13.62 -3.31
C ILE A 158 3.49 12.85 -2.06
N GLY A 159 3.97 11.62 -1.91
CA GLY A 159 3.67 10.74 -0.78
C GLY A 159 4.35 11.15 0.52
N GLY A 160 4.39 10.22 1.46
CA GLY A 160 5.07 10.41 2.74
C GLY A 160 4.68 9.34 3.75
N CYS A 161 5.05 9.56 5.00
CA CYS A 161 4.73 8.66 6.10
C CYS A 161 4.49 9.40 7.41
N ILE A 162 3.69 8.77 8.28
CA ILE A 162 3.56 9.15 9.68
C ILE A 162 3.70 7.90 10.56
N GLY A 163 4.14 8.08 11.80
CA GLY A 163 4.20 6.98 12.74
C GLY A 163 4.33 7.42 14.18
N ALA A 164 4.18 6.44 15.08
CA ALA A 164 4.28 6.66 16.51
C ALA A 164 4.73 5.39 17.24
N ARG A 165 5.26 5.59 18.46
CA ARG A 165 5.55 4.51 19.40
C ARG A 165 4.37 4.33 20.35
N LEU A 166 3.93 3.08 20.52
CA LEU A 166 2.72 2.68 21.22
C LEU A 166 3.00 1.54 22.21
N LEU A 167 2.05 1.34 23.13
CA LEU A 167 1.86 0.09 23.86
C LEU A 167 0.58 -0.56 23.36
N ILE A 168 0.69 -1.76 22.78
CA ILE A 168 -0.46 -2.55 22.32
C ILE A 168 -0.55 -3.80 23.20
N ASN A 169 -1.58 -3.88 24.06
CA ASN A 169 -1.71 -4.93 25.08
C ASN A 169 -0.39 -5.13 25.87
N ASP A 170 0.19 -4.02 26.34
CA ASP A 170 1.47 -3.95 27.07
C ASP A 170 2.74 -4.32 26.26
N VAL A 171 2.61 -4.58 24.96
CA VAL A 171 3.75 -4.80 24.05
C VAL A 171 4.22 -3.47 23.45
N PRO A 172 5.51 -3.10 23.58
CA PRO A 172 6.07 -1.91 22.93
C PRO A 172 6.17 -2.07 21.41
N VAL A 173 5.40 -1.28 20.67
CA VAL A 173 5.30 -1.38 19.20
C VAL A 173 5.48 -0.01 18.56
N SER A 174 6.24 0.06 17.47
CA SER A 174 6.25 1.23 16.59
C SER A 174 5.37 0.96 15.38
N VAL A 175 4.52 1.92 15.03
CA VAL A 175 3.59 1.83 13.89
C VAL A 175 3.94 2.90 12.87
N LEU A 176 3.99 2.51 11.60
CA LEU A 176 4.21 3.39 10.45
C LEU A 176 3.05 3.22 9.45
N ALA A 177 2.46 4.35 9.05
CA ALA A 177 1.50 4.45 7.97
C ALA A 177 2.13 5.30 6.86
N LEU A 178 2.24 4.77 5.64
CA LEU A 178 2.83 5.50 4.51
C LEU A 178 1.92 5.50 3.28
N ALA A 179 2.17 6.44 2.36
CA ALA A 179 1.48 6.52 1.09
C ALA A 179 2.51 6.71 -0.01
N ASN A 180 2.56 5.77 -0.95
CA ASN A 180 3.38 5.84 -2.13
C ASN A 180 2.54 6.49 -3.24
N ALA A 181 2.83 7.76 -3.54
CA ALA A 181 2.02 8.56 -4.45
C ALA A 181 2.89 9.44 -5.35
N ASN A 182 2.51 9.54 -6.62
CA ASN A 182 3.18 10.38 -7.61
C ASN A 182 2.32 11.59 -7.99
N GLU A 183 3.00 12.66 -8.43
CA GLU A 183 2.32 13.85 -8.92
C GLU A 183 1.55 13.57 -10.22
N GLY A 184 0.44 14.27 -10.44
CA GLY A 184 -0.33 14.18 -11.67
C GLY A 184 -1.38 13.05 -11.71
N GLY A 185 -1.66 12.40 -10.58
CA GLY A 185 -2.67 11.34 -10.52
C GLY A 185 -2.20 10.09 -11.25
N VAL A 186 -0.90 9.83 -11.16
CA VAL A 186 -0.26 8.65 -11.73
C VAL A 186 0.32 7.80 -10.59
N GLY A 187 0.61 6.54 -10.90
CA GLY A 187 0.98 5.51 -9.95
C GLY A 187 0.55 4.16 -10.52
N PRO A 188 0.97 3.02 -9.97
CA PRO A 188 1.83 2.87 -8.83
C PRO A 188 3.27 3.17 -9.20
N ASP A 189 3.97 3.71 -8.22
CA ASP A 189 5.41 3.73 -8.11
C ASP A 189 5.66 3.79 -6.60
N GLU A 190 6.26 2.74 -6.09
CA GLU A 190 6.22 2.26 -4.71
C GLU A 190 7.56 1.66 -4.32
N ASP A 191 8.63 2.23 -4.86
CA ASP A 191 10.01 1.86 -4.52
C ASP A 191 10.30 1.87 -3.02
N LEU A 192 9.49 2.58 -2.21
CA LEU A 192 9.55 2.61 -0.75
C LEU A 192 8.31 2.01 -0.07
N GLU A 193 7.64 1.00 -0.64
CA GLU A 193 6.56 0.26 0.05
C GLU A 193 7.09 -0.55 1.26
N GLY A 194 6.18 -1.26 1.93
CA GLY A 194 6.52 -2.15 3.03
C GLY A 194 7.35 -1.48 4.12
N ASN A 195 8.47 -2.09 4.49
CA ASN A 195 9.38 -1.58 5.53
C ASN A 195 10.77 -1.20 5.00
N ILE A 196 10.88 -0.86 3.72
CA ILE A 196 12.11 -0.33 3.13
C ILE A 196 12.52 0.96 3.87
N ALA A 197 13.71 0.97 4.48
CA ALA A 197 14.25 2.11 5.22
C ALA A 197 15.26 2.87 4.35
N LEU A 198 14.75 3.84 3.57
CA LEU A 198 15.54 4.70 2.69
C LEU A 198 14.99 6.12 2.66
N GLY A 199 15.83 7.10 2.34
CA GLY A 199 15.44 8.50 2.23
C GLY A 199 14.86 9.06 3.54
N ASP A 200 13.92 9.99 3.41
CA ASP A 200 13.27 10.62 4.56
C ASP A 200 12.34 9.64 5.31
N LYS A 201 11.81 8.62 4.62
CA LYS A 201 11.13 7.46 5.26
C LYS A 201 12.10 6.71 6.19
N GLY A 202 13.32 6.44 5.74
CA GLY A 202 14.36 5.78 6.53
C GLY A 202 14.71 6.57 7.78
N HIS A 203 14.83 7.90 7.67
CA HIS A 203 15.03 8.78 8.83
C HIS A 203 13.87 8.72 9.82
N THR A 204 12.63 8.72 9.31
CA THR A 204 11.42 8.56 10.12
C THR A 204 11.40 7.20 10.84
N MET A 205 11.73 6.12 10.13
CA MET A 205 11.84 4.78 10.72
C MET A 205 12.91 4.72 11.80
N ASN A 206 14.10 5.28 11.58
CA ASN A 206 15.15 5.34 12.60
C ASN A 206 14.70 6.14 13.83
N THR A 207 14.02 7.27 13.63
CA THR A 207 13.44 8.06 14.71
C THR A 207 12.43 7.24 15.51
N LEU A 208 11.62 6.39 14.86
CA LEU A 208 10.70 5.48 15.53
C LEU A 208 11.38 4.24 16.12
N GLY A 209 12.67 4.03 15.83
CA GLY A 209 13.42 2.81 16.17
C GLY A 209 12.94 1.58 15.40
N MET A 210 12.40 1.75 14.19
CA MET A 210 11.83 0.71 13.32
C MET A 210 12.77 0.23 12.21
N ASP A 211 13.88 0.92 11.99
CA ASP A 211 14.85 0.62 10.93
C ASP A 211 15.43 -0.81 11.06
N ARG A 212 15.52 -1.34 12.28
CA ARG A 212 15.91 -2.73 12.55
C ARG A 212 15.02 -3.39 13.60
N LEU A 213 13.76 -3.65 13.26
CA LEU A 213 12.84 -4.43 14.09
C LEU A 213 12.13 -5.54 13.31
N PRO A 214 11.81 -6.67 13.97
CA PRO A 214 10.80 -7.61 13.52
C PRO A 214 9.50 -6.86 13.25
N THR A 215 9.06 -6.88 12.00
CA THR A 215 7.98 -6.00 11.53
C THR A 215 6.85 -6.80 10.92
N ILE A 216 5.62 -6.54 11.33
CA ILE A 216 4.44 -6.99 10.60
C ILE A 216 4.21 -6.00 9.46
N VAL A 217 4.29 -6.48 8.22
CA VAL A 217 3.94 -5.68 7.05
C VAL A 217 2.47 -5.92 6.70
N LEU A 218 1.70 -4.85 6.59
CA LEU A 218 0.27 -4.86 6.34
C LEU A 218 0.02 -4.53 4.88
N GLU A 219 -0.66 -5.44 4.22
CA GLU A 219 -0.81 -5.45 2.77
C GLU A 219 -2.24 -5.74 2.35
N SER A 220 -2.47 -5.53 1.07
CA SER A 220 -3.75 -5.37 0.40
C SER A 220 -4.88 -6.37 0.68
N LYS A 221 -6.08 -5.94 0.27
CA LYS A 221 -7.22 -6.83 0.00
C LYS A 221 -7.20 -7.17 -1.49
N ALA A 222 -6.86 -8.41 -1.84
CA ALA A 222 -6.50 -8.79 -3.19
C ALA A 222 -7.25 -10.02 -3.71
N TYR A 223 -7.40 -10.07 -5.02
CA TYR A 223 -7.77 -11.25 -5.79
C TYR A 223 -6.58 -11.68 -6.64
N VAL A 224 -6.13 -12.92 -6.44
CA VAL A 224 -5.07 -13.55 -7.24
C VAL A 224 -5.66 -14.78 -7.92
N PRO A 225 -5.81 -14.82 -9.26
CA PRO A 225 -6.55 -15.90 -9.92
C PRO A 225 -6.06 -17.31 -9.58
N ALA A 226 -4.74 -17.50 -9.45
CA ALA A 226 -4.14 -18.79 -9.14
C ALA A 226 -4.51 -19.30 -7.73
N LEU A 227 -4.76 -18.40 -6.79
CA LEU A 227 -5.04 -18.69 -5.37
C LEU A 227 -6.54 -18.63 -5.06
N CYS A 228 -7.23 -17.62 -5.60
CA CYS A 228 -8.54 -17.17 -5.14
C CYS A 228 -9.72 -17.83 -5.87
N LYS A 229 -9.47 -18.52 -6.99
CA LYS A 229 -10.52 -19.06 -7.87
C LYS A 229 -11.49 -20.02 -7.16
N ASP A 230 -11.00 -20.77 -6.18
CA ASP A 230 -11.74 -21.84 -5.49
C ASP A 230 -12.12 -21.46 -4.04
N LEU A 231 -11.85 -20.21 -3.63
CA LEU A 231 -12.22 -19.73 -2.30
C LEU A 231 -13.74 -19.57 -2.18
N LYS A 232 -14.28 -20.06 -1.06
CA LYS A 232 -15.72 -19.98 -0.74
C LYS A 232 -16.09 -18.73 0.05
N GLU A 233 -15.13 -18.19 0.79
CA GLU A 233 -15.23 -16.99 1.60
C GLU A 233 -13.91 -16.23 1.56
N HIS A 234 -13.86 -15.02 2.13
CA HIS A 234 -12.63 -14.24 2.20
C HIS A 234 -11.71 -14.82 3.26
N ASN A 235 -10.41 -14.91 2.95
CA ASN A 235 -9.43 -15.48 3.86
C ASN A 235 -8.40 -14.42 4.25
N MET A 236 -8.00 -14.40 5.52
CA MET A 236 -6.76 -13.76 5.92
C MET A 236 -5.59 -14.51 5.26
N TRP A 237 -4.64 -13.79 4.69
CA TRP A 237 -3.54 -14.39 3.94
C TRP A 237 -2.21 -13.97 4.56
N VAL A 238 -1.47 -14.93 5.11
CA VAL A 238 -0.15 -14.69 5.69
C VAL A 238 0.92 -15.13 4.70
N ARG A 239 1.86 -14.24 4.36
CA ARG A 239 2.87 -14.48 3.33
C ARG A 239 4.28 -14.24 3.87
N ILE A 240 5.21 -15.08 3.44
CA ILE A 240 6.65 -14.96 3.74
C ILE A 240 7.48 -15.61 2.63
N ASN A 241 8.75 -15.20 2.49
CA ASN A 241 9.81 -16.04 1.95
C ASN A 241 10.59 -16.72 3.09
N SER A 242 10.36 -18.01 3.36
CA SER A 242 10.95 -18.70 4.52
C SER A 242 12.49 -18.71 4.57
N GLU A 243 13.14 -18.55 3.41
CA GLU A 243 14.59 -18.56 3.29
C GLU A 243 15.20 -17.20 3.69
N THR A 244 14.52 -16.10 3.35
CA THR A 244 15.07 -14.73 3.48
C THR A 244 14.42 -13.92 4.60
N ASP A 245 13.14 -14.12 4.88
CA ASP A 245 12.35 -13.25 5.76
C ASP A 245 12.31 -13.74 7.22
N ASN A 246 11.46 -13.15 8.08
CA ASN A 246 11.44 -13.48 9.50
C ASN A 246 10.38 -14.53 9.86
N GLN A 247 10.82 -15.77 10.08
CA GLN A 247 9.97 -16.90 10.40
C GLN A 247 9.17 -16.70 11.70
N TYR A 248 9.72 -15.97 12.68
CA TYR A 248 9.03 -15.75 13.96
C TYR A 248 7.89 -14.75 13.83
N VAL A 249 8.02 -13.74 12.97
CA VAL A 249 6.90 -12.85 12.61
C VAL A 249 5.81 -13.65 11.89
N TYR A 250 6.19 -14.51 10.94
CA TYR A 250 5.25 -15.36 10.21
C TYR A 250 4.49 -16.33 11.12
N GLN A 251 5.18 -17.02 12.02
CA GLN A 251 4.56 -17.94 12.98
C GLN A 251 3.59 -17.20 13.90
N ALA A 252 3.98 -16.05 14.44
CA ALA A 252 3.09 -15.24 15.26
C ALA A 252 1.83 -14.80 14.51
N LEU A 253 1.94 -14.44 13.22
CA LEU A 253 0.78 -14.13 12.39
C LEU A 253 -0.12 -15.34 12.15
N LEU A 254 0.45 -16.52 11.86
CA LEU A 254 -0.33 -17.76 11.68
C LEU A 254 -1.12 -18.11 12.94
N SER A 255 -0.46 -18.13 14.09
CA SER A 255 -1.09 -18.35 15.40
C SER A 255 -2.13 -17.26 15.69
N GLY A 256 -1.82 -16.01 15.36
CA GLY A 256 -2.73 -14.88 15.48
C GLY A 256 -4.02 -15.08 14.69
N VAL A 257 -3.93 -15.54 13.44
CA VAL A 257 -5.10 -15.86 12.62
C VAL A 257 -5.86 -17.07 13.19
N GLU A 258 -5.18 -18.14 13.56
CA GLU A 258 -5.80 -19.34 14.14
C GLU A 258 -6.64 -18.99 15.39
N ASN A 259 -6.10 -18.16 16.28
CA ASN A 259 -6.76 -17.70 17.50
C ASN A 259 -8.03 -16.85 17.24
N THR A 260 -8.20 -16.28 16.04
CA THR A 260 -9.42 -15.55 15.68
C THR A 260 -10.53 -16.45 15.15
N GLY A 261 -10.20 -17.67 14.71
CA GLY A 261 -11.12 -18.55 13.99
C GLY A 261 -11.50 -18.05 12.59
N LEU A 262 -10.83 -17.02 12.06
CA LEU A 262 -11.05 -16.53 10.71
C LEU A 262 -10.50 -17.52 9.67
N PRO A 263 -11.16 -17.65 8.49
CA PRO A 263 -10.62 -18.40 7.38
C PRO A 263 -9.25 -17.86 6.97
N SER A 264 -8.31 -18.76 6.66
CA SER A 264 -6.93 -18.38 6.42
C SER A 264 -6.29 -19.10 5.23
N LEU A 265 -5.25 -18.47 4.69
CA LEU A 265 -4.34 -19.01 3.70
C LEU A 265 -2.93 -18.65 4.15
N ASN A 266 -1.96 -19.46 3.73
CA ASN A 266 -0.57 -19.14 3.96
C ASN A 266 0.28 -19.46 2.74
N SER A 267 1.40 -18.75 2.60
CA SER A 267 2.36 -18.93 1.51
C SER A 267 3.75 -18.63 2.04
N ASP A 268 4.61 -19.65 2.06
CA ASP A 268 5.97 -19.60 2.61
C ASP A 268 7.09 -19.44 1.56
N ALA A 269 6.71 -19.47 0.28
CA ALA A 269 7.57 -19.19 -0.87
C ALA A 269 7.14 -17.92 -1.63
N ALA A 270 6.51 -16.96 -0.93
CA ALA A 270 6.16 -15.66 -1.53
C ALA A 270 7.43 -14.81 -1.73
N TYR A 271 7.33 -13.75 -2.54
CA TYR A 271 8.39 -12.75 -2.72
C TYR A 271 9.77 -13.34 -3.06
N PRO A 272 9.89 -14.08 -4.17
CA PRO A 272 11.20 -14.56 -4.60
C PRO A 272 12.11 -13.35 -4.90
N ARG A 273 13.40 -13.51 -4.58
CA ARG A 273 14.42 -12.47 -4.73
C ARG A 273 15.54 -12.98 -5.61
N HIS A 274 16.28 -12.04 -6.23
CA HIS A 274 17.39 -12.35 -7.14
C HIS A 274 17.00 -13.26 -8.31
N THR A 275 15.74 -13.26 -8.74
CA THR A 275 15.26 -14.04 -9.87
C THR A 275 15.29 -13.24 -11.18
N GLY A 276 15.34 -11.91 -11.09
CA GLY A 276 15.18 -11.02 -12.26
C GLY A 276 13.77 -11.08 -12.86
N GLU A 277 12.78 -11.62 -12.13
CA GLU A 277 11.43 -11.84 -12.64
C GLU A 277 10.73 -10.53 -13.05
N LEU A 278 10.90 -9.47 -12.26
CA LEU A 278 10.31 -8.17 -12.57
C LEU A 278 10.93 -7.59 -13.84
N LYS A 279 12.25 -7.76 -13.99
CA LYS A 279 12.95 -7.30 -15.20
C LYS A 279 12.52 -8.07 -16.44
N ALA A 280 12.31 -9.38 -16.31
CA ALA A 280 11.79 -10.21 -17.39
C ALA A 280 10.35 -9.79 -17.77
N ALA A 281 9.49 -9.56 -16.77
CA ALA A 281 8.12 -9.08 -16.98
C ALA A 281 8.07 -7.70 -17.66
N GLU A 282 8.96 -6.78 -17.27
CA GLU A 282 9.14 -5.47 -17.91
C GLU A 282 9.48 -5.63 -19.40
N GLN A 283 10.46 -6.49 -19.73
CA GLN A 283 10.87 -6.75 -21.11
C GLN A 283 9.75 -7.39 -21.93
N ASP A 284 9.01 -8.32 -21.35
CA ASP A 284 7.92 -9.02 -22.04
C ASP A 284 6.72 -8.10 -22.29
N LEU A 285 6.38 -7.23 -21.33
CA LEU A 285 5.40 -6.17 -21.56
C LEU A 285 5.85 -5.21 -22.66
N GLY A 286 7.13 -4.80 -22.65
CA GLY A 286 7.72 -3.97 -23.70
C GLY A 286 7.58 -4.57 -25.10
N LYS A 287 7.89 -5.88 -25.25
CA LYS A 287 7.71 -6.61 -26.52
C LYS A 287 6.24 -6.63 -26.97
N ARG A 288 5.29 -6.81 -26.05
CA ARG A 288 3.86 -6.78 -26.36
C ARG A 288 3.42 -5.41 -26.87
N ILE A 289 3.87 -4.33 -26.23
CA ILE A 289 3.61 -2.95 -26.68
C ILE A 289 4.19 -2.72 -28.09
N MET A 290 5.44 -3.14 -28.34
CA MET A 290 6.07 -3.02 -29.66
C MET A 290 5.28 -3.75 -30.75
N ASN A 291 4.87 -4.99 -30.48
CA ASN A 291 4.08 -5.79 -31.43
C ASN A 291 2.74 -5.12 -31.78
N ILE A 292 2.05 -4.53 -30.80
CA ILE A 292 0.82 -3.76 -31.05
C ILE A 292 1.12 -2.54 -31.93
N GLY A 293 2.21 -1.80 -31.64
CA GLY A 293 2.64 -0.65 -32.43
C GLY A 293 2.95 -1.02 -33.90
N GLU A 294 3.64 -2.13 -34.12
CA GLU A 294 3.93 -2.63 -35.47
C GLU A 294 2.65 -3.00 -36.23
N GLN A 295 1.72 -3.73 -35.60
CA GLN A 295 0.45 -4.10 -36.20
C GLN A 295 -0.39 -2.85 -36.51
N PHE A 296 -0.36 -1.85 -35.63
CA PHE A 296 -1.08 -0.60 -35.82
C PHE A 296 -0.58 0.15 -37.05
N SER A 297 0.74 0.21 -37.25
CA SER A 297 1.36 0.85 -38.42
C SER A 297 0.94 0.23 -39.76
N LYS A 298 0.61 -1.07 -39.76
CA LYS A 298 0.20 -1.86 -40.94
C LYS A 298 -1.32 -1.92 -41.13
N SER A 299 -2.10 -1.43 -40.17
CA SER A 299 -3.56 -1.54 -40.17
C SER A 299 -4.20 -0.64 -41.23
N LYS A 300 -5.17 -1.18 -41.97
CA LYS A 300 -5.82 -0.50 -43.09
C LYS A 300 -7.14 0.15 -42.68
N THR A 301 -7.84 -0.45 -41.73
CA THR A 301 -9.18 0.01 -41.32
C THR A 301 -9.16 0.64 -39.94
N SER A 302 -10.15 1.51 -39.67
CA SER A 302 -10.34 2.07 -38.33
C SER A 302 -10.71 1.00 -37.30
N ALA A 303 -11.43 -0.06 -37.72
CA ALA A 303 -11.80 -1.16 -36.82
C ALA A 303 -10.57 -1.92 -36.28
N GLU A 304 -9.60 -2.22 -37.15
CA GLU A 304 -8.32 -2.82 -36.76
C GLU A 304 -7.55 -1.91 -35.79
N LYS A 305 -7.43 -0.62 -36.14
CA LYS A 305 -6.76 0.39 -35.32
C LYS A 305 -7.38 0.50 -33.93
N VAL A 306 -8.72 0.59 -33.85
CA VAL A 306 -9.45 0.66 -32.58
C VAL A 306 -9.23 -0.58 -31.74
N LYS A 307 -9.28 -1.78 -32.34
CA LYS A 307 -9.02 -3.04 -31.61
C LYS A 307 -7.61 -3.07 -30.99
N LEU A 308 -6.60 -2.64 -31.75
CA LEU A 308 -5.21 -2.61 -31.28
C LEU A 308 -5.00 -1.58 -30.16
N ILE A 309 -5.59 -0.39 -30.28
CA ILE A 309 -5.52 0.63 -29.23
C ILE A 309 -6.29 0.18 -27.98
N ALA A 310 -7.41 -0.52 -28.13
CA ALA A 310 -8.13 -1.08 -27.00
C ALA A 310 -7.31 -2.15 -26.25
N GLU A 311 -6.57 -3.00 -26.98
CA GLU A 311 -5.64 -3.95 -26.37
C GLU A 311 -4.49 -3.23 -25.65
N LEU A 312 -3.92 -2.18 -26.26
CA LEU A 312 -2.89 -1.36 -25.62
C LEU A 312 -3.42 -0.71 -24.32
N ALA A 313 -4.65 -0.21 -24.34
CA ALA A 313 -5.29 0.36 -23.16
C ALA A 313 -5.45 -0.69 -22.05
N LEU A 314 -5.82 -1.93 -22.37
CA LEU A 314 -5.93 -3.02 -21.40
C LEU A 314 -4.58 -3.31 -20.74
N ILE A 315 -3.52 -3.53 -21.52
CA ILE A 315 -2.21 -3.86 -20.95
C ILE A 315 -1.62 -2.71 -20.13
N VAL A 316 -1.87 -1.46 -20.54
CA VAL A 316 -1.43 -0.27 -19.77
C VAL A 316 -2.24 -0.11 -18.48
N SER A 317 -3.56 -0.35 -18.51
CA SER A 317 -4.42 -0.21 -17.35
C SER A 317 -4.30 -1.34 -16.32
N GLN A 318 -3.68 -2.46 -16.69
CA GLN A 318 -3.65 -3.68 -15.88
C GLN A 318 -2.23 -4.22 -15.71
N ASP A 319 -1.71 -4.87 -16.74
CA ASP A 319 -0.42 -5.57 -16.67
C ASP A 319 0.75 -4.65 -16.32
N ALA A 320 0.71 -3.39 -16.77
CA ALA A 320 1.74 -2.41 -16.49
C ALA A 320 1.89 -2.09 -14.99
N GLY A 321 0.80 -2.16 -14.21
CA GLY A 321 0.91 -1.97 -12.76
C GLY A 321 1.80 -2.99 -12.09
N GLY A 322 1.88 -4.20 -12.65
CA GLY A 322 2.76 -5.25 -12.14
C GLY A 322 4.22 -5.10 -12.51
N VAL A 323 4.62 -4.04 -13.22
CA VAL A 323 6.02 -3.76 -13.56
C VAL A 323 6.45 -2.32 -13.32
N THR A 324 5.51 -1.39 -13.09
CA THR A 324 5.82 0.01 -12.77
C THR A 324 5.82 0.30 -11.28
N PHE A 325 5.24 -0.58 -10.46
CA PHE A 325 5.13 -0.33 -9.02
C PHE A 325 6.48 -0.27 -8.30
N MET A 326 7.54 -0.91 -8.82
CA MET A 326 8.85 -0.90 -8.17
C MET A 326 9.96 -1.03 -9.21
N SER A 327 11.10 -0.39 -8.96
CA SER A 327 12.31 -0.55 -9.75
C SER A 327 12.82 -1.99 -9.66
N SER A 328 13.15 -2.61 -10.80
CA SER A 328 13.60 -4.02 -10.85
C SER A 328 14.77 -4.34 -9.91
N HIS A 329 15.74 -3.42 -9.77
CA HIS A 329 16.86 -3.60 -8.85
C HIS A 329 16.41 -3.60 -7.38
N MET A 330 15.45 -2.74 -7.02
CA MET A 330 14.88 -2.72 -5.67
C MET A 330 14.12 -4.02 -5.41
N HIS A 331 13.23 -4.40 -6.33
CA HIS A 331 12.43 -5.62 -6.25
C HIS A 331 13.28 -6.87 -6.03
N ASP A 332 14.41 -7.01 -6.74
CA ASP A 332 15.29 -8.17 -6.56
C ASP A 332 15.93 -8.25 -5.16
N ARG A 333 15.97 -7.16 -4.39
CA ARG A 333 16.49 -7.12 -3.01
C ARG A 333 15.40 -7.32 -1.95
N VAL A 334 14.25 -6.68 -2.11
CA VAL A 334 13.21 -6.61 -1.06
C VAL A 334 11.95 -7.39 -1.39
N GLY A 335 11.85 -7.93 -2.62
CA GLY A 335 10.66 -8.59 -3.13
C GLY A 335 9.49 -7.61 -3.36
N GLY A 336 8.45 -8.06 -4.05
CA GLY A 336 7.28 -7.22 -4.39
C GLY A 336 6.31 -6.92 -3.24
N GLY A 337 6.79 -6.88 -1.99
CA GLY A 337 6.04 -6.36 -0.84
C GLY A 337 6.91 -5.42 0.01
N GLY A 338 8.01 -4.91 -0.56
CA GLY A 338 8.97 -4.05 0.11
C GLY A 338 9.49 -4.60 1.45
N ILE A 339 9.82 -5.89 1.51
CA ILE A 339 10.25 -6.56 2.74
C ILE A 339 11.77 -6.51 2.86
N MET A 340 12.26 -5.78 3.83
CA MET A 340 13.67 -5.80 4.20
C MET A 340 14.08 -7.22 4.64
N PRO A 341 15.15 -7.82 4.07
CA PRO A 341 15.57 -9.18 4.42
C PRO A 341 15.71 -9.40 5.93
N GLY A 342 15.19 -10.53 6.41
CA GLY A 342 15.23 -10.91 7.83
C GLY A 342 14.22 -10.19 8.73
N THR A 343 13.47 -9.21 8.25
CA THR A 343 12.68 -8.35 9.14
C THR A 343 11.24 -8.78 9.35
N SER A 344 10.56 -9.29 8.31
CA SER A 344 9.09 -9.23 8.31
C SER A 344 8.39 -10.50 7.85
N ALA A 345 7.09 -10.51 8.04
CA ALA A 345 6.13 -11.30 7.27
C ALA A 345 4.91 -10.41 6.98
N VAL A 346 4.13 -10.81 5.98
CA VAL A 346 3.06 -9.99 5.44
C VAL A 346 1.69 -10.54 5.85
N LEU A 347 0.80 -9.65 6.30
CA LEU A 347 -0.62 -9.93 6.52
C LEU A 347 -1.47 -9.25 5.46
N SER A 348 -2.34 -10.01 4.80
CA SER A 348 -3.22 -9.54 3.71
C SER A 348 -4.60 -10.19 3.80
N MET A 349 -5.49 -9.87 2.84
CA MET A 349 -6.78 -10.52 2.68
C MET A 349 -6.98 -10.99 1.24
N ALA A 350 -7.34 -12.26 1.06
CA ALA A 350 -7.71 -12.83 -0.23
C ALA A 350 -9.23 -12.84 -0.40
N VAL A 351 -9.74 -12.31 -1.51
CA VAL A 351 -11.18 -12.27 -1.81
C VAL A 351 -11.61 -13.39 -2.76
N THR A 352 -12.89 -13.73 -2.76
CA THR A 352 -13.41 -14.80 -3.62
C THR A 352 -13.54 -14.37 -5.08
N GLN A 353 -13.62 -15.36 -5.97
CA GLN A 353 -13.93 -15.09 -7.38
C GLN A 353 -15.33 -14.47 -7.58
N SER A 354 -16.32 -14.83 -6.76
CA SER A 354 -17.66 -14.22 -6.85
C SER A 354 -17.60 -12.73 -6.52
N TYR A 355 -16.85 -12.36 -5.47
CA TYR A 355 -16.65 -10.98 -5.07
C TYR A 355 -16.03 -10.16 -6.20
N ILE A 356 -14.91 -10.59 -6.80
CA ILE A 356 -14.26 -9.80 -7.86
C ILE A 356 -15.09 -9.76 -9.16
N LYS A 357 -15.92 -10.78 -9.43
CA LYS A 357 -16.86 -10.76 -10.57
C LYS A 357 -17.93 -9.69 -10.41
N GLU A 358 -18.35 -9.40 -9.18
CA GLU A 358 -19.30 -8.33 -8.88
C GLU A 358 -18.60 -6.97 -8.84
N TRP A 359 -17.62 -6.81 -7.96
CA TRP A 359 -17.00 -5.53 -7.63
C TRP A 359 -15.95 -5.05 -8.64
N LYS A 360 -15.36 -5.97 -9.42
CA LYS A 360 -14.26 -5.75 -10.40
C LYS A 360 -12.93 -5.32 -9.80
N ILE A 361 -12.96 -4.53 -8.73
CA ILE A 361 -11.83 -4.02 -7.95
C ILE A 361 -12.18 -4.24 -6.47
N PRO A 362 -11.26 -4.75 -5.64
CA PRO A 362 -11.51 -4.83 -4.21
C PRO A 362 -11.73 -3.46 -3.58
N SER A 363 -12.59 -3.43 -2.57
CA SER A 363 -12.85 -2.27 -1.73
C SER A 363 -12.65 -2.67 -0.28
N PHE A 364 -11.63 -2.08 0.36
CA PHE A 364 -11.32 -2.27 1.77
C PHE A 364 -12.20 -1.40 2.66
N MET A 365 -12.93 -2.05 3.57
CA MET A 365 -13.96 -1.44 4.41
C MET A 365 -13.61 -1.55 5.90
N PRO A 366 -14.27 -0.80 6.80
CA PRO A 366 -14.00 -0.86 8.24
C PRO A 366 -14.12 -2.25 8.86
N GLU A 367 -15.01 -3.10 8.32
CA GLU A 367 -15.16 -4.49 8.74
C GLU A 367 -13.91 -5.31 8.40
N ASP A 368 -13.28 -5.06 7.25
CA ASP A 368 -12.03 -5.71 6.87
C ASP A 368 -10.89 -5.26 7.80
N ALA A 369 -10.79 -3.96 8.12
CA ALA A 369 -9.81 -3.45 9.07
C ALA A 369 -9.94 -4.11 10.45
N SER A 370 -11.18 -4.38 10.88
CA SER A 370 -11.45 -5.08 12.13
C SER A 370 -10.87 -6.50 12.13
N CYS A 371 -10.92 -7.21 11.00
CA CYS A 371 -10.28 -8.53 10.85
C CYS A 371 -8.75 -8.44 11.03
N TYR A 372 -8.09 -7.48 10.39
CA TYR A 372 -6.65 -7.28 10.54
C TYR A 372 -6.27 -6.95 11.99
N LEU A 373 -6.99 -6.03 12.62
CA LEU A 373 -6.75 -5.66 14.01
C LEU A 373 -6.91 -6.86 14.96
N ASN A 374 -7.89 -7.74 14.71
CA ASN A 374 -8.07 -8.95 15.50
C ASN A 374 -6.87 -9.90 15.36
N VAL A 375 -6.37 -10.12 14.14
CA VAL A 375 -5.17 -10.95 13.90
C VAL A 375 -3.95 -10.35 14.61
N ILE A 376 -3.69 -9.05 14.41
CA ILE A 376 -2.56 -8.35 15.04
C ILE A 376 -2.63 -8.45 16.57
N SER A 377 -3.82 -8.27 17.16
CA SER A 377 -4.00 -8.35 18.61
C SER A 377 -3.62 -9.72 19.18
N ASN A 378 -3.84 -10.79 18.42
CA ASN A 378 -3.55 -12.16 18.82
C ASN A 378 -2.12 -12.59 18.46
N ALA A 379 -1.50 -11.98 17.45
CA ALA A 379 -0.12 -12.26 17.05
C ALA A 379 0.91 -11.62 17.97
N LEU A 380 0.66 -10.39 18.44
CA LEU A 380 1.64 -9.60 19.20
C LEU A 380 2.20 -10.29 20.46
N PRO A 381 1.40 -10.96 21.31
CA PRO A 381 1.95 -11.62 22.50
C PRO A 381 2.96 -12.73 22.16
N GLU A 382 2.70 -13.50 21.09
CA GLU A 382 3.59 -14.56 20.64
C GLU A 382 4.88 -13.99 20.02
N LEU A 383 4.75 -12.95 19.20
CA LEU A 383 5.91 -12.26 18.63
C LEU A 383 6.77 -11.63 19.72
N ALA A 384 6.15 -10.97 20.71
CA ALA A 384 6.86 -10.38 21.84
C ALA A 384 7.62 -11.43 22.66
N SER A 385 7.00 -12.59 22.89
CA SER A 385 7.63 -13.72 23.60
C SER A 385 8.82 -14.32 22.84
N ASN A 386 8.89 -14.11 21.52
CA ASN A 386 9.98 -14.57 20.66
C ASN A 386 10.83 -13.42 20.09
N ALA A 387 10.72 -12.21 20.64
CA ALA A 387 11.36 -11.01 20.09
C ALA A 387 12.88 -11.17 19.94
N ASP A 388 13.56 -11.75 20.93
CA ASP A 388 15.01 -12.00 20.87
C ASP A 388 15.40 -12.94 19.72
N LYS A 389 14.58 -13.95 19.44
CA LYS A 389 14.84 -14.89 18.34
C LYS A 389 14.54 -14.24 16.98
N ALA A 390 13.46 -13.46 16.91
CA ALA A 390 13.11 -12.69 15.74
C ALA A 390 14.23 -11.67 15.41
N MET A 391 14.75 -10.97 16.41
CA MET A 391 15.90 -10.08 16.27
C MET A 391 17.16 -10.83 15.82
N ALA A 392 17.47 -11.99 16.42
CA ALA A 392 18.64 -12.77 16.01
C ALA A 392 18.57 -13.22 14.55
N GLN A 393 17.39 -13.63 14.08
CA GLN A 393 17.19 -13.99 12.67
C GLN A 393 17.25 -12.76 11.74
N LEU A 394 16.76 -11.61 12.21
CA LEU A 394 16.93 -10.35 11.48
C LEU A 394 18.41 -10.06 11.27
N GLU A 395 19.22 -10.04 12.32
CA GLU A 395 20.65 -9.71 12.20
C GLU A 395 21.43 -10.73 11.35
N ASP A 396 21.04 -12.01 11.37
CA ASP A 396 21.63 -13.06 10.52
C ASP A 396 21.32 -12.86 9.03
N ARG A 397 20.10 -12.44 8.70
CA ARG A 397 19.59 -12.37 7.33
C ARG A 397 19.62 -10.97 6.71
N TYR A 398 19.85 -9.93 7.51
CA TYR A 398 19.79 -8.55 7.03
C TYR A 398 20.87 -8.31 5.98
N ALA A 399 20.45 -8.03 4.76
CA ALA A 399 21.33 -7.79 3.62
C ALA A 399 20.77 -6.67 2.76
N PHE A 400 20.98 -5.43 3.21
CA PHE A 400 20.56 -4.23 2.49
C PHE A 400 21.60 -3.12 2.63
N ASP A 401 22.04 -2.59 1.50
CA ASP A 401 23.00 -1.48 1.41
C ASP A 401 22.32 -0.30 0.72
N GLU A 402 22.07 0.76 1.50
CA GLU A 402 21.38 1.96 1.02
C GLU A 402 22.11 2.62 -0.17
N SER A 403 23.43 2.49 -0.24
CA SER A 403 24.24 3.12 -1.29
C SER A 403 23.98 2.52 -2.67
N GLU A 404 23.54 1.26 -2.76
CA GLU A 404 23.14 0.61 -4.02
C GLU A 404 21.87 1.25 -4.61
N HIS A 405 21.11 1.99 -3.81
CA HIS A 405 19.81 2.57 -4.18
C HIS A 405 19.83 4.09 -4.34
N ALA A 406 21.00 4.71 -4.25
CA ALA A 406 21.18 6.16 -4.41
C ALA A 406 20.74 6.70 -5.79
N PHE A 407 20.54 5.82 -6.79
CA PHE A 407 20.03 6.21 -8.10
C PHE A 407 18.56 6.64 -8.06
N LEU A 408 17.76 6.18 -7.09
CA LEU A 408 16.35 6.52 -6.95
C LEU A 408 16.12 8.01 -6.63
N PHE A 409 17.12 8.67 -6.06
CA PHE A 409 17.05 10.07 -5.64
C PHE A 409 17.64 11.04 -6.69
N LYS A 410 18.01 10.55 -7.87
CA LYS A 410 18.56 11.38 -8.96
C LYS A 410 17.42 11.79 -9.90
N ALA A 411 17.28 13.10 -10.15
CA ALA A 411 16.29 13.68 -11.05
C ALA A 411 16.60 13.49 -12.53
#